data_AF-A0A8X8KJV5-F1
#
_entry.id   AF-A0A8X8KJV5-F1
#
_cell.length_a   1.000
_cell.length_b   1.000
_cell.length_c   1.000
_cell.angle_alpha   90.00
_cell.angle_beta   90.00
_cell.angle_gamma   90.00
#
_symmetry.space_group_name_H-M   'P 1'
#
loop_
_entity.id
_entity.type
_entity.pdbx_description
1 polymer ?
#
loop_
_entity_poly.entity_id
_entity_poly.type
_entity_poly.pdbx_seq_one_letter_code
_entity_poly.pdbx_strand_id
1 'polypeptide(L)'
;MKNFLGINWQIRMTHSVGIIQLIASAILPVLVYLGIDWQALTSWHAVGHAIMQVISNPVAIGTILVNMYFSVIDGTSTGFTDSPQARAYHRPNND
;
A
#
# COMPACT_ATOMS: atom_id res chain seq x y z
N MET A 1 -15.95 -1.97 2.07
CA MET A 1 -15.89 -1.59 0.64
C MET A 1 -15.35 -2.78 -0.14
N LYS A 2 -16.17 -3.51 -0.92
CA LYS A 2 -15.70 -4.71 -1.62
C LYS A 2 -14.86 -4.34 -2.85
N ASN A 3 -15.44 -3.64 -3.83
CA ASN A 3 -14.83 -3.39 -5.16
C ASN A 3 -14.49 -1.91 -5.42
N PHE A 4 -13.94 -1.20 -4.43
CA PHE A 4 -13.60 0.23 -4.60
C PHE A 4 -12.47 0.40 -5.63
N LEU A 5 -12.66 1.34 -6.58
CA LEU A 5 -11.80 1.51 -7.76
C LEU A 5 -11.56 0.23 -8.57
N GLY A 6 -12.51 -0.72 -8.51
CA GLY A 6 -12.39 -1.99 -9.22
C GLY A 6 -11.41 -2.98 -8.58
N ILE A 7 -10.91 -2.72 -7.37
CA ILE A 7 -10.05 -3.63 -6.60
C ILE A 7 -10.86 -4.27 -5.48
N ASN A 8 -10.70 -5.58 -5.26
CA ASN A 8 -11.38 -6.34 -4.22
C ASN A 8 -10.72 -6.16 -2.83
N TRP A 9 -10.88 -4.99 -2.22
CA TRP A 9 -10.27 -4.64 -0.92
C TRP A 9 -10.61 -5.59 0.22
N GLN A 10 -11.77 -6.27 0.15
CA GLN A 10 -12.14 -7.28 1.14
C GLN A 10 -11.08 -8.38 1.21
N ILE A 11 -10.63 -8.89 0.07
CA ILE A 11 -9.61 -9.95 0.00
C ILE A 11 -8.25 -9.43 0.45
N ARG A 12 -7.85 -8.23 -0.01
CA ARG A 12 -6.54 -7.63 0.29
C ARG A 12 -6.37 -7.38 1.80
N MET A 13 -7.45 -7.08 2.51
CA MET A 13 -7.45 -6.86 3.96
C MET A 13 -7.76 -8.12 4.79
N THR A 14 -8.16 -9.24 4.15
CA THR A 14 -8.39 -10.51 4.85
C THR A 14 -7.10 -11.34 4.93
N HIS A 15 -6.23 -11.24 3.93
CA HIS A 15 -5.01 -12.04 3.86
C HIS A 15 -3.78 -11.26 4.36
N SER A 16 -2.96 -11.88 5.21
CA SER A 16 -1.78 -11.24 5.82
C SER A 16 -0.81 -10.65 4.80
N VAL A 17 -0.60 -11.33 3.66
CA VAL A 17 0.29 -10.84 2.60
C VAL A 17 -0.22 -9.53 2.00
N GLY A 18 -1.54 -9.38 1.81
CA GLY A 18 -2.11 -8.15 1.25
C GLY A 18 -1.93 -6.97 2.21
N ILE A 19 -2.09 -7.19 3.52
CA ILE A 19 -1.83 -6.18 4.54
C ILE A 19 -0.35 -5.78 4.55
N ILE A 20 0.56 -6.76 4.55
CA ILE A 20 2.01 -6.52 4.55
C ILE A 20 2.43 -5.74 3.30
N GLN A 21 1.90 -6.10 2.13
CA GLN A 21 2.17 -5.38 0.87
C GLN A 21 1.73 -3.92 0.94
N LEU A 22 0.53 -3.64 1.45
CA LEU A 22 0.04 -2.28 1.60
C LEU A 22 0.92 -1.46 2.56
N ILE A 23 1.25 -2.02 3.73
CA ILE A 23 2.12 -1.37 4.72
C ILE A 23 3.51 -1.10 4.12
N ALA A 24 4.13 -2.10 3.50
CA ALA A 24 5.45 -1.97 2.89
C ALA A 24 5.46 -0.93 1.76
N SER A 25 4.42 -0.92 0.91
CA SER A 25 4.27 0.03 -0.19
C SER A 25 4.08 1.48 0.27
N ALA A 26 3.51 1.69 1.46
CA ALA A 26 3.36 3.02 2.04
C ALA A 26 4.64 3.49 2.75
N ILE A 27 5.34 2.61 3.46
CA ILE A 27 6.44 3.00 4.34
C ILE A 27 7.79 3.03 3.61
N LEU A 28 8.17 1.95 2.90
CA LEU A 28 9.53 1.82 2.39
C LEU A 28 9.90 2.89 1.34
N PRO A 29 9.04 3.17 0.33
CA PRO A 29 9.39 4.15 -0.69
C PRO A 29 9.52 5.56 -0.12
N VAL A 30 8.70 5.93 0.86
CA VAL A 30 8.73 7.28 1.43
C VAL A 30 9.94 7.50 2.34
N LEU A 31 10.37 6.47 3.07
CA LEU A 31 11.62 6.53 3.85
C LEU A 31 12.82 6.75 2.93
N VAL A 32 12.90 6.01 1.83
CA VAL A 32 13.97 6.16 0.82
C VAL A 32 13.90 7.56 0.18
N TYR A 33 12.72 8.01 -0.23
CA TYR A 33 12.53 9.32 -0.85
C TYR A 33 12.95 10.48 0.07
N LEU A 34 12.62 10.42 1.36
CA LEU A 34 13.00 11.43 2.35
C LEU A 34 14.43 11.26 2.89
N GLY A 35 15.14 10.19 2.51
CA GLY A 35 16.46 9.88 3.05
C GLY A 35 16.45 9.55 4.55
N ILE A 36 15.32 9.05 5.06
CA ILE A 36 15.18 8.66 6.47
C ILE A 36 15.75 7.24 6.63
N ASP A 37 16.83 7.13 7.39
CA ASP A 37 17.34 5.83 7.81
C ASP A 37 16.35 5.17 8.78
N TRP A 38 15.90 3.95 8.47
CA TRP A 38 15.02 3.21 9.37
C TRP A 38 15.69 2.93 10.72
N GLN A 39 17.03 2.88 10.78
CA GLN A 39 17.77 2.67 12.02
C GLN A 39 17.69 3.88 12.96
N ALA A 40 17.31 5.05 12.44
CA ALA A 40 17.11 6.26 13.22
C ALA A 40 15.74 6.31 13.94
N LEU A 41 14.80 5.43 13.58
CA LEU A 41 13.44 5.38 14.15
C LEU A 41 13.39 4.62 15.50
N THR A 42 14.27 4.98 16.44
CA THR A 42 14.43 4.29 17.74
C THR A 42 13.57 4.86 18.87
N SER A 43 12.86 5.97 18.63
CA SER A 43 11.99 6.62 19.61
C SER A 43 10.69 7.11 18.98
N TRP A 44 9.63 7.23 19.78
CA TRP A 44 8.35 7.79 19.33
C TRP A 44 8.47 9.24 18.84
N HIS A 45 9.42 10.01 19.37
CA HIS A 45 9.71 11.34 18.89
C HIS A 45 10.27 11.32 17.46
N ALA A 46 11.23 10.43 17.18
CA ALA A 46 11.78 10.25 15.83
C ALA A 46 10.71 9.78 14.83
N VAL A 47 9.85 8.85 15.24
CA VAL A 47 8.71 8.40 14.43
C VAL A 47 7.74 9.55 14.15
N GLY A 48 7.37 10.33 15.16
CA GLY A 48 6.48 11.49 14.99
C GLY A 48 7.06 12.54 14.04
N HIS A 49 8.36 12.83 14.16
CA HIS A 49 9.05 13.74 13.25
C HIS A 49 9.06 13.22 11.80
N ALA A 50 9.35 11.93 11.59
CA ALA A 50 9.26 11.30 10.26
C ALA A 50 7.86 11.39 9.66
N ILE A 51 6.81 11.13 10.46
CA ILE A 51 5.42 11.28 10.03
C ILE A 51 5.14 12.74 9.60
N MET A 52 5.59 13.73 10.37
CA MET A 52 5.41 15.15 10.01
C MET A 52 6.10 15.52 8.69
N GLN A 53 7.30 14.98 8.43
CA GLN A 53 7.97 15.18 7.14
C GLN A 53 7.17 14.60 5.97
N VAL A 54 6.59 13.40 6.16
CA VAL A 54 5.74 12.76 5.15
C VAL A 54 4.50 13.60 4.86
N ILE A 55 3.73 13.98 5.89
CA ILE A 55 2.46 14.68 5.68
C ILE A 55 2.63 16.13 5.22
N SER A 56 3.76 16.75 5.51
CA SER A 56 4.07 18.13 5.07
C SER A 56 4.60 18.19 3.64
N ASN A 57 4.83 17.04 2.99
CA ASN A 57 5.38 16.95 1.64
C ASN A 57 4.36 16.32 0.67
N PRO A 58 3.77 17.09 -0.26
CA PRO A 58 2.76 16.56 -1.20
C PRO A 58 3.34 15.49 -2.15
N VAL A 59 4.64 15.54 -2.47
CA VAL A 59 5.30 14.52 -3.29
C VAL A 59 5.45 13.22 -2.52
N ALA A 60 5.74 13.27 -1.22
CA ALA A 60 5.76 12.10 -0.34
C ALA A 60 4.38 11.42 -0.29
N ILE A 61 3.31 12.21 -0.14
CA ILE A 61 1.93 11.70 -0.18
C ILE A 61 1.63 11.06 -1.55
N GLY A 62 1.96 11.74 -2.65
CA GLY A 62 1.77 11.19 -4.00
C GLY A 62 2.53 9.88 -4.20
N THR A 63 3.75 9.79 -3.66
CA THR A 63 4.58 8.59 -3.71
C THR A 63 3.91 7.43 -3.00
N ILE A 64 3.35 7.64 -1.81
CA ILE A 64 2.60 6.62 -1.06
C ILE A 64 1.42 6.12 -1.90
N LEU A 65 0.61 7.03 -2.44
CA LEU A 65 -0.60 6.68 -3.19
C LEU A 65 -0.27 5.86 -4.45
N VAL A 66 0.76 6.26 -5.20
CA VAL A 66 1.21 5.54 -6.40
C VAL A 66 1.75 4.15 -6.04
N ASN A 67 2.56 4.04 -4.99
CA ASN A 67 3.10 2.74 -4.59
C ASN A 67 2.02 1.80 -4.04
N MET A 68 1.05 2.32 -3.29
CA MET A 68 -0.12 1.54 -2.86
C MET A 68 -0.97 1.08 -4.05
N TYR A 69 -1.07 1.88 -5.10
CA TYR A 69 -1.74 1.46 -6.33
C TYR A 69 -0.98 0.34 -7.04
N PHE A 70 0.34 0.48 -7.19
CA PHE A 70 1.18 -0.55 -7.80
C PHE A 70 1.22 -1.85 -7.01
N SER A 71 1.03 -1.81 -5.69
CA SER A 71 1.00 -3.03 -4.87
C SER A 71 -0.30 -3.84 -5.02
N VAL A 72 -1.38 -3.23 -5.53
CA VAL A 72 -2.70 -3.89 -5.63
C VAL A 72 -3.13 -4.23 -7.06
N ILE A 73 -2.54 -3.60 -8.08
CA ILE A 73 -2.90 -3.88 -9.47
C ILE A 73 -2.36 -5.25 -9.92
N ASP A 74 -3.23 -6.01 -10.59
CA ASP A 74 -2.87 -7.29 -11.20
C ASP A 74 -2.34 -7.06 -12.62
N GLY A 75 -1.02 -7.21 -12.78
CA GLY A 75 -0.32 -7.08 -14.07
C GLY A 75 -0.64 -8.18 -15.09
N THR A 76 -1.39 -9.22 -14.70
CA THR A 76 -1.90 -10.24 -15.63
C THR A 76 -3.28 -9.89 -16.19
N SER A 77 -3.91 -8.83 -15.68
CA SER A 77 -5.18 -8.32 -16.19
C SER A 77 -4.95 -7.26 -17.28
N THR A 78 -5.89 -7.15 -18.22
CA THR A 78 -5.80 -6.19 -19.33
C THR A 78 -6.17 -4.75 -18.94
N GLY A 79 -6.43 -4.48 -17.66
CA GLY A 79 -6.98 -3.20 -17.21
C GLY A 79 -6.42 -2.71 -15.88
N PHE A 80 -6.89 -1.54 -15.47
CA PHE A 80 -6.46 -0.85 -14.24
C PHE A 80 -7.15 -1.37 -12.97
N THR A 81 -7.80 -2.54 -13.05
CA THR A 81 -8.70 -3.10 -12.03
C THR A 81 -8.54 -4.60 -11.95
N ASP A 82 -8.96 -5.21 -10.84
CA ASP A 82 -9.00 -6.66 -10.70
C ASP A 82 -9.88 -7.32 -11.78
N SER A 83 -9.50 -8.53 -12.19
CA SER A 83 -10.30 -9.34 -13.13
C SER A 83 -11.73 -9.57 -12.59
N PRO A 84 -12.73 -9.87 -13.45
CA PRO A 84 -14.08 -10.20 -12.99
C PRO A 84 -14.10 -11.33 -11.95
N GLN A 85 -13.23 -12.32 -12.12
CA GLN A 85 -13.05 -13.42 -11.18
C GLN A 85 -12.51 -12.94 -9.83
N ALA A 86 -11.45 -12.14 -9.82
CA ALA A 86 -10.86 -11.60 -8.59
C ALA A 86 -11.85 -10.72 -7.80
N ARG A 87 -12.70 -9.95 -8.49
CA ARG A 87 -13.79 -9.15 -7.88
C ARG A 87 -14.95 -9.99 -7.33
N ALA A 88 -15.14 -11.20 -7.83
CA ALA A 88 -16.19 -12.10 -7.35
C ALA A 88 -15.84 -12.75 -6.01
N TYR A 89 -14.55 -12.92 -5.69
CA TYR A 89 -14.10 -13.60 -4.48
C TYR A 89 -14.67 -13.01 -3.18
N HIS A 90 -15.01 -13.92 -2.26
CA HIS A 90 -15.45 -13.63 -0.90
C HIS A 90 -14.46 -14.13 0.17
N ARG A 91 -13.52 -14.99 -0.24
CA ARG A 91 -12.38 -15.48 0.53
C ARG A 91 -11.16 -15.57 -0.39
N PRO A 92 -9.93 -15.54 0.15
CA PRO A 92 -8.72 -15.73 -0.66
C PRO A 92 -8.82 -17.01 -1.48
N ASN A 93 -8.28 -16.98 -2.70
CA ASN A 93 -8.17 -18.19 -3.49
C ASN A 93 -7.07 -19.10 -2.91
N ASN A 94 -7.28 -20.41 -2.96
CA ASN A 94 -6.33 -21.41 -2.45
C ASN A 94 -5.57 -22.12 -3.58
N ASP A 95 -5.84 -21.75 -4.82
CA ASP A 95 -5.19 -22.30 -6.02
C ASP A 95 -3.82 -21.67 -6.28
#